data_AF-A0A520I141-F1
#
_entry.id   AF-A0A520I141-F1
#
_cell.length_a   1.000
_cell.length_b   1.000
_cell.length_c   1.000
_cell.angle_alpha   90.00
_cell.angle_beta   90.00
_cell.angle_gamma   90.00
#
_symmetry.space_group_name_H-M   'P 1'
#
loop_
_entity.id
_entity.type
_entity.pdbx_description
1 polymer ?
#
loop_
_entity_poly.entity_id
_entity_poly.type
_entity_poly.pdbx_seq_one_letter_code
_entity_poly.pdbx_strand_id
1 'polypeptide(L)' 'MSSIDLGISSTSRAINIAADRAHVLATCRTKKASISAIEDLPAGGTRVVLTNGDDAATVRRAYGKKVITGSVARTPFARM' A
#
# COMPACT_ATOMS: atom_id res chain seq x y z
N MET A 1 -21.71 29.20 -3.11
CA MET A 1 -20.50 28.80 -3.87
C MET A 1 -20.37 27.31 -3.80
N SER A 2 -20.67 26.66 -4.93
CA SER A 2 -20.62 25.22 -5.10
C SER A 2 -19.16 24.76 -5.11
N SER A 3 -18.83 23.75 -4.31
CA SER A 3 -17.67 22.91 -4.56
C SER A 3 -18.09 21.49 -4.22
N ILE A 4 -18.07 20.69 -5.27
CA ILE A 4 -18.47 19.30 -5.31
C ILE A 4 -17.49 18.51 -4.44
N ASP A 5 -17.91 18.13 -3.24
CA ASP A 5 -17.27 17.04 -2.51
C ASP A 5 -17.79 15.74 -3.14
N LEU A 6 -17.20 15.37 -4.29
CA LEU A 6 -17.29 14.01 -4.81
C LEU A 6 -16.50 13.13 -3.84
N GLY A 7 -17.18 12.78 -2.74
CA GLY A 7 -16.70 12.07 -1.57
C GLY A 7 -16.26 10.64 -1.86
N ILE A 8 -15.18 10.51 -2.64
CA ILE A 8 -14.32 9.33 -2.64
C ILE A 8 -12.88 9.86 -2.75
N SER A 9 -12.36 10.44 -1.66
CA SER A 9 -10.91 10.35 -1.43
C SER A 9 -10.64 8.89 -1.11
N SER A 10 -10.55 8.07 -2.16
CA SER A 10 -10.21 6.65 -2.05
C SER A 10 -8.82 6.60 -1.46
N THR A 11 -8.75 6.45 -0.14
CA THR A 11 -7.51 6.10 0.54
C THR A 11 -7.13 4.74 0.00
N SER A 12 -6.31 4.75 -1.07
CA SER A 12 -5.95 3.55 -1.80
C SER A 12 -5.53 2.47 -0.82
N ARG A 13 -6.01 1.25 -1.03
CA ARG A 13 -5.62 0.12 -0.18
C ARG A 13 -4.21 -0.38 -0.47
N ALA A 14 -3.60 0.08 -1.57
CA ALA A 14 -2.27 -0.31 -1.99
C ALA A 14 -1.21 0.68 -1.49
N ILE A 15 -0.07 0.14 -1.06
CA ILE A 15 1.12 0.89 -0.64
C ILE A 15 2.34 0.21 -1.24
N ASN A 16 3.23 1.00 -1.83
CA ASN A 16 4.56 0.56 -2.23
C ASN A 16 5.56 1.07 -1.18
N ILE A 17 6.42 0.19 -0.67
CA ILE A 17 7.26 0.47 0.50
C ILE A 17 8.70 0.08 0.18
N ALA A 18 9.65 0.99 0.42
CA ALA A 18 11.08 0.74 0.37
C ALA A 18 11.55 -0.02 1.63
N ALA A 19 11.06 -1.25 1.78
CA ALA A 19 11.42 -2.20 2.82
C ALA A 19 11.23 -3.63 2.30
N ASP A 20 11.97 -4.57 2.89
CA ASP A 20 11.80 -5.99 2.60
C ASP A 20 10.43 -6.53 3.03
N ARG A 21 10.02 -7.62 2.40
CA ARG A 21 8.72 -8.27 2.63
C ARG A 21 8.53 -8.69 4.08
N ALA A 22 9.56 -9.21 4.73
CA ALA A 22 9.47 -9.71 6.10
C ALA A 22 9.16 -8.58 7.09
N HIS A 23 9.79 -7.42 6.91
CA HIS A 23 9.57 -6.23 7.72
C HIS A 23 8.18 -5.63 7.47
N VAL A 24 7.71 -5.65 6.22
CA VAL A 24 6.33 -5.24 5.88
C VAL A 24 5.30 -6.17 6.52
N LEU A 25 5.48 -7.49 6.44
CA LEU A 25 4.63 -8.47 7.12
C LEU A 25 4.61 -8.26 8.64
N ALA A 26 5.79 -8.09 9.25
CA ALA A 26 5.91 -7.85 10.68
C ALA A 26 5.17 -6.55 11.09
N THR A 27 5.28 -5.49 10.30
CA THR A 27 4.58 -4.23 10.55
C THR A 27 3.07 -4.40 10.46
N CYS A 28 2.57 -5.02 9.39
CA CYS A 28 1.14 -5.28 9.23
C CYS A 28 0.60 -6.12 10.39
N ARG A 29 1.32 -7.16 10.82
CA ARG A 29 0.97 -7.97 12.00
C ARG A 29 0.91 -7.13 13.28
N THR A 30 1.92 -6.32 13.56
CA THR A 30 1.97 -5.44 14.74
C THR A 30 0.84 -4.42 14.74
N LYS A 31 0.45 -3.92 13.57
CA LYS A 31 -0.66 -2.96 13.41
C LYS A 31 -2.03 -3.61 13.28
N LYS A 32 -2.11 -4.94 13.30
CA LYS A 32 -3.34 -5.72 13.07
C LYS A 32 -4.02 -5.39 11.73
N ALA A 33 -3.23 -4.98 10.74
CA ALA A 33 -3.70 -4.61 9.41
C ALA A 33 -3.87 -5.87 8.54
N SER A 34 -5.05 -6.07 7.98
CA SER A 34 -5.34 -7.26 7.17
C SER A 34 -4.84 -7.09 5.75
N ILE A 35 -4.05 -8.04 5.26
CA ILE A 35 -3.43 -8.03 3.93
C ILE A 35 -4.31 -8.84 2.95
N SER A 36 -4.60 -8.28 1.77
CA SER A 36 -5.21 -9.02 0.66
C SER A 36 -4.18 -9.53 -0.35
N ALA A 37 -3.07 -8.81 -0.53
CA ALA A 37 -1.97 -9.22 -1.41
C ALA A 37 -0.65 -8.59 -0.95
N ILE A 38 0.45 -9.29 -1.16
CA ILE A 38 1.80 -8.77 -0.91
C ILE A 38 2.80 -9.40 -1.87
N GLU A 39 3.62 -8.57 -2.51
CA GLU A 39 4.59 -8.95 -3.55
C GLU A 39 5.85 -8.11 -3.43
N ASP A 40 7.00 -8.70 -3.78
CA ASP A 40 8.24 -7.96 -3.92
C ASP A 40 8.18 -7.11 -5.20
N LEU A 41 8.72 -5.89 -5.14
CA LEU A 41 8.80 -5.01 -6.30
C LEU A 41 10.06 -5.34 -7.11
N PRO A 42 9.99 -5.41 -8.46
CA PRO A 42 11.17 -5.69 -9.31
C PRO A 42 12.33 -4.69 -9.12
N ALA A 43 12.01 -3.43 -8.80
CA ALA A 43 12.99 -2.38 -8.53
C ALA A 43 13.47 -2.33 -7.05
N GLY A 44 13.08 -3.32 -6.25
CA GLY A 44 13.33 -3.37 -4.81
C GLY A 44 12.19 -2.79 -3.97
N GLY A 45 12.06 -3.30 -2.75
CA GLY A 45 10.96 -2.99 -1.85
C GLY A 45 9.78 -3.95 -2.01
N THR A 46 8.65 -3.58 -1.40
CA THR A 46 7.46 -4.44 -1.29
C THR A 46 6.21 -3.65 -1.61
N ARG A 47 5.31 -4.24 -2.38
CA ARG A 47 3.92 -3.75 -2.50
C ARG A 47 3.04 -4.57 -1.57
N VAL A 48 2.27 -3.88 -0.75
CA VAL A 48 1.22 -4.48 0.08
C VAL A 48 -0.12 -3.86 -0.26
N VAL A 49 -1.13 -4.71 -0.40
CA VAL A 49 -2.53 -4.31 -0.57
C VAL A 49 -3.28 -4.79 0.68
N LEU A 50 -3.92 -3.85 1.36
CA LEU A 50 -4.69 -4.09 2.58
C LEU A 50 -6.16 -4.35 2.22
N THR A 51 -6.92 -4.93 3.14
CA THR A 51 -8.35 -5.18 2.90
C THR A 51 -9.18 -3.89 2.89
N ASN A 52 -8.76 -2.86 3.61
CA ASN A 52 -9.45 -1.57 3.75
C ASN A 52 -8.49 -0.36 3.73
N GLY A 53 -9.06 0.85 3.59
CA GLY A 53 -8.32 2.10 3.47
C GLY A 53 -7.70 2.59 4.78
N ASP A 54 -8.34 2.32 5.92
CA ASP A 54 -7.88 2.75 7.25
C ASP A 54 -6.60 2.02 7.68
N ASP A 55 -6.56 0.70 7.46
CA ASP A 55 -5.36 -0.11 7.61
C ASP A 55 -4.24 0.39 6.72
N ALA A 56 -4.58 0.72 5.46
CA ALA A 56 -3.61 1.27 4.53
C ALA A 56 -3.08 2.63 5.02
N ALA A 57 -3.93 3.51 5.54
CA ALA A 57 -3.49 4.78 6.13
C ALA A 57 -2.56 4.56 7.33
N THR A 58 -2.88 3.60 8.19
CA THR A 58 -2.08 3.27 9.38
C THR A 58 -0.71 2.72 9.01
N VAL A 59 -0.63 1.79 8.06
CA VAL A 59 0.64 1.25 7.55
C VAL A 59 1.43 2.35 6.82
N ARG A 60 0.77 3.17 6.00
CA ARG A 60 1.41 4.27 5.26
C ARG A 60 2.05 5.29 6.20
N ARG A 61 1.40 5.62 7.32
CA ARG A 61 1.96 6.46 8.40
C ARG A 61 3.16 5.82 9.08
N ALA A 62 3.15 4.50 9.31
CA ALA A 62 4.25 3.80 9.95
C ALA A 62 5.55 3.83 9.12
N TYR A 63 5.42 3.89 7.79
CA TYR A 63 6.57 3.91 6.87
C TYR A 63 7.02 5.31 6.46
N GLY A 64 6.12 6.30 6.46
CA GLY A 64 6.45 7.70 6.19
C GLY A 64 7.28 7.87 4.92
N LYS A 65 8.52 8.34 5.05
CA LYS A 65 9.46 8.57 3.93
C LYS A 65 9.85 7.30 3.15
N LYS A 66 9.59 6.10 3.70
CA LYS A 66 9.80 4.83 3.01
C LYS A 66 8.64 4.45 2.09
N VAL A 67 7.55 5.21 2.07
CA VAL A 67 6.48 5.01 1.10
C VAL A 67 6.97 5.51 -0.26
N ILE A 68 7.00 4.62 -1.24
CA ILE A 68 7.38 4.94 -2.61
C ILE A 68 6.19 5.64 -3.27
N THR A 69 6.37 6.92 -3.58
CA THR A 69 5.38 7.76 -4.28
C THR A 69 5.69 7.81 -5.78
N GLY A 70 4.68 8.08 -6.60
CA GLY A 70 4.82 8.14 -8.07
C GLY A 70 4.55 6.82 -8.79
N SER A 71 4.90 6.78 -10.08
CA SER A 71 4.66 5.63 -10.96
C SER A 71 5.61 4.48 -10.61
N VAL A 72 5.10 3.50 -9.86
CA VAL A 72 5.80 2.24 -9.61
C VAL A 72 5.41 1.25 -10.70
N ALA A 73 6.40 0.75 -11.45
CA ALA A 73 6.21 -0.34 -12.40
C ALA A 73 5.68 -1.57 -11.66
N ARG A 74 4.54 -2.09 -12.13
CA ARG A 74 3.91 -3.30 -11.59
C ARG A 74 4.01 -4.36 -12.66
N THR A 75 4.29 -5.59 -12.26
CA THR A 75 4.10 -6.72 -13.17
C THR A 75 2.60 -6.87 -13.40
N PRO A 76 2.08 -6.72 -14.63
CA PRO A 76 0.68 -6.95 -14.89
C PRO A 76 0.36 -8.41 -14.58
N PHE A 77 -0.80 -8.67 -13.99
CA PHE A 77 -1.32 -10.03 -13.88
C PHE A 77 -1.66 -10.49 -15.29
N ALA A 78 -0.76 -11.25 -15.92
CA ALA A 78 -1.05 -11.86 -17.21
C ALA A 78 -2.18 -12.87 -16.99
N ARG A 79 -3.36 -12.60 -17.56
CA ARG A 79 -4.42 -13.60 -17.63
C ARG A 79 -4.01 -14.60 -18.70
N MET A 80 -3.62 -15.79 -18.27
CA MET A 80 -3.46 -16.95 -19.16
C MET A 80 -4.82 -17.62 -19.37
#